data_AF-A0A519FQM7-F1
#
_entry.id   AF-A0A519FQM7-F1
#
_cell.length_a   1.000
_cell.length_b   1.000
_cell.length_c   1.000
_cell.angle_alpha   90.00
_cell.angle_beta   90.00
_cell.angle_gamma   90.00
#
_symmetry.space_group_name_H-M   'P 1'
#
loop_
_entity.id
_entity.type
_entity.pdbx_description
1 polymer ?
#
loop_
_entity_poly.entity_id
_entity_poly.type
_entity_poly.pdbx_seq_one_letter_code
_entity_poly.pdbx_strand_id
1 'polypeptide(L)' 'MKPCLLFPLALALAGCSMMSSEVIHMRDGNLRAPSYADAQNYCEARKLNSQPVGKAPGDMGVLFRCE' A
#
# COMPACT_ATOMS: atom_id res chain seq x y z
N MET A 1 44.52 24.63 13.06
CA MET A 1 43.78 23.35 13.06
C MET A 1 42.34 23.70 12.72
N LYS A 2 41.85 23.33 11.54
CA LYS A 2 40.60 23.81 10.96
C LYS A 2 39.66 22.62 10.81
N PRO A 3 38.57 22.50 11.59
CA PRO A 3 37.57 21.49 11.30
C PRO A 3 36.70 22.04 10.17
N CYS A 4 36.79 21.36 9.02
CA CYS A 4 35.93 21.59 7.88
C CYS A 4 34.47 21.33 8.26
N LEU A 5 33.63 22.31 7.93
CA LEU A 5 32.19 22.18 7.74
C LEU A 5 31.89 20.92 6.90
N LEU A 6 31.27 19.91 7.52
CA LEU A 6 30.59 18.83 6.82
C LEU A 6 29.27 18.54 7.56
N PHE A 7 28.28 19.39 7.28
CA PHE A 7 26.88 19.01 7.38
C PHE A 7 26.33 19.04 5.95
N PRO A 8 25.96 17.87 5.42
CA PRO A 8 24.63 17.77 4.83
C PRO A 8 23.96 16.50 5.40
N LEU A 9 22.84 16.65 6.11
CA LEU A 9 21.52 16.65 5.47
C LEU A 9 21.37 15.48 4.49
N ALA A 10 20.94 14.33 5.00
CA ALA A 10 20.04 13.42 4.30
C ALA A 10 19.44 12.43 5.30
N LEU A 11 18.31 12.82 5.90
CA LEU A 11 17.26 11.90 6.32
C LEU A 11 16.86 11.08 5.07
N ALA A 12 17.57 9.98 4.80
CA ALA A 12 17.26 9.07 3.69
C ALA A 12 16.95 7.65 4.19
N LEU A 13 16.43 7.55 5.42
CA LEU A 13 15.62 6.42 5.84
C LEU A 13 14.16 6.85 5.83
N ALA A 14 13.71 7.47 4.74
CA ALA A 14 12.30 7.41 4.37
C ALA A 14 12.01 5.91 4.23
N GLY A 15 11.14 5.42 5.11
CA GLY A 15 11.08 4.03 5.53
C GLY A 15 11.17 3.05 4.38
N CYS A 16 11.87 1.94 4.61
CA CYS A 16 11.51 0.68 3.97
C CYS A 16 9.99 0.56 4.12
N SER A 17 9.24 0.83 3.05
CA SER A 17 7.80 0.65 2.98
C SER A 17 7.54 -0.86 2.99
N MET A 18 7.83 -1.48 4.13
CA MET A 18 7.40 -2.80 4.51
C MET A 18 5.90 -2.70 4.76
N MET A 19 5.13 -2.63 3.68
CA MET A 19 3.73 -3.03 3.69
C MET A 19 3.34 -3.35 2.24
N SER A 20 4.09 -4.25 1.61
CA SER A 20 3.56 -4.95 0.44
C SER A 20 2.63 -6.06 0.94
N SER A 21 1.52 -5.66 1.57
CA SER A 21 0.31 -6.44 1.67
C SER A 21 -0.18 -6.62 0.23
N GLU A 22 0.39 -7.61 -0.46
CA GLU A 22 0.33 -7.76 -1.91
C GLU A 22 -1.13 -7.80 -2.38
N VAL A 23 -1.54 -6.75 -3.08
CA VAL A 23 -2.85 -6.68 -3.70
C VAL A 23 -2.84 -7.59 -4.92
N ILE A 24 -3.71 -8.58 -4.93
CA ILE A 24 -3.78 -9.59 -5.98
C ILE A 24 -4.95 -9.28 -6.91
N HIS A 25 -4.71 -9.34 -8.22
CA HIS A 25 -5.76 -9.26 -9.23
C HIS A 25 -6.49 -10.60 -9.34
N MET A 26 -7.80 -10.58 -9.14
CA MET A 26 -8.66 -11.75 -9.24
C MET A 26 -9.17 -11.91 -10.69
N ARG A 27 -9.53 -13.14 -11.07
CA ARG A 27 -9.97 -13.46 -12.44
C ARG A 27 -11.28 -12.78 -12.85
N ASP A 28 -12.08 -12.38 -11.88
CA ASP A 28 -13.36 -11.68 -12.03
C ASP A 28 -13.19 -10.15 -12.20
N GLY A 29 -11.95 -9.65 -12.21
CA GLY A 29 -11.63 -8.22 -12.32
C GLY A 29 -11.64 -7.48 -10.98
N ASN A 30 -11.95 -8.16 -9.87
CA ASN A 30 -11.81 -7.59 -8.54
C ASN A 30 -10.36 -7.64 -8.05
N LEU A 31 -10.04 -6.84 -7.05
CA LEU A 31 -8.76 -6.87 -6.35
C LEU A 31 -8.93 -7.54 -4.99
N ARG A 32 -7.91 -8.25 -4.53
CA ARG A 32 -7.84 -8.84 -3.20
C ARG A 32 -6.78 -8.13 -2.37
N ALA A 33 -7.12 -7.70 -1.16
CA ALA A 33 -6.16 -7.19 -0.18
C ALA A 33 -6.28 -7.96 1.14
N PRO A 34 -5.22 -8.01 1.98
CA PRO A 34 -5.29 -8.66 3.29
C PRO A 34 -6.30 -8.01 4.25
N SER A 35 -6.53 -6.70 4.13
CA SER A 35 -7.47 -5.94 4.96
C SER A 35 -8.15 -4.82 4.19
N TYR A 36 -9.23 -4.26 4.75
CA TYR A 36 -9.88 -3.06 4.21
C TYR A 36 -8.97 -1.84 4.20
N ALA A 37 -8.05 -1.72 5.17
CA ALA A 37 -7.08 -0.63 5.22
C ALA A 37 -6.08 -0.73 4.05
N ASP A 38 -5.60 -1.94 3.74
CA ASP A 38 -4.73 -2.18 2.59
C ASP A 38 -5.43 -1.86 1.26
N ALA A 39 -6.71 -2.24 1.13
CA ALA A 39 -7.54 -1.91 -0.03
C ALA A 39 -7.70 -0.39 -0.20
N GLN A 40 -8.01 0.32 0.89
CA GLN A 40 -8.13 1.79 0.90
C GLN A 40 -6.82 2.44 0.47
N ASN A 41 -5.70 2.10 1.12
CA ASN A 41 -4.39 2.63 0.80
C ASN A 41 -4.00 2.39 -0.68
N TYR A 42 -4.34 1.21 -1.23
CA TYR A 42 -4.07 0.87 -2.62
C TYR A 42 -4.82 1.74 -3.63
N CYS A 43 -6.10 2.04 -3.36
CA CYS A 43 -6.90 2.92 -4.21
C CYS A 43 -6.53 4.40 -4.02
N GLU A 44 -6.26 4.85 -2.80
CA GLU A 44 -5.84 6.23 -2.51
C GLU A 44 -4.53 6.61 -3.19
N ALA A 45 -3.56 5.68 -3.22
CA ALA A 45 -2.30 5.87 -3.95
C ALA A 45 -2.54 6.13 -5.46
N ARG A 46 -3.69 5.73 -5.99
CA ARG A 46 -4.15 5.94 -7.37
C ARG A 46 -5.15 7.09 -7.51
N LYS A 47 -5.43 7.82 -6.42
CA LYS A 47 -6.44 8.88 -6.35
C LYS A 47 -7.86 8.38 -6.67
N LEU A 48 -8.15 7.14 -6.31
CA LEU A 48 -9.46 6.48 -6.46
C LEU A 48 -10.00 6.10 -5.08
N ASN A 49 -11.29 5.81 -4.99
CA ASN A 49 -11.92 5.32 -3.77
C ASN A 49 -11.96 3.79 -3.76
N SER A 50 -11.80 3.19 -2.58
CA SER A 50 -11.98 1.75 -2.41
C SER A 50 -13.45 1.41 -2.25
N GLN A 51 -13.98 0.57 -3.14
CA GLN A 51 -15.30 -0.03 -3.02
C GLN A 51 -15.19 -1.48 -2.56
N PRO A 52 -15.66 -1.81 -1.35
CA PRO A 52 -15.66 -3.18 -0.88
C PRO A 52 -16.67 -4.02 -1.68
N VAL A 53 -16.20 -5.15 -2.22
CA VAL A 53 -17.04 -6.13 -2.92
C VAL A 53 -17.48 -7.24 -1.97
N GLY A 54 -16.61 -7.64 -1.04
CA GLY A 54 -16.92 -8.67 -0.06
C GLY A 54 -15.67 -9.26 0.61
N LYS A 55 -15.82 -10.41 1.25
CA LYS A 55 -14.69 -11.17 1.80
C LYS A 55 -14.01 -11.98 0.70
N ALA A 56 -12.69 -12.08 0.77
CA ALA A 56 -11.94 -12.97 -0.11
C ALA A 56 -12.19 -14.45 0.26
N PRO A 57 -12.19 -15.38 -0.71
CA PRO A 57 -12.34 -16.81 -0.43
C PRO A 57 -11.23 -17.33 0.50
N GLY A 58 -11.56 -18.33 1.33
CA GLY A 58 -10.59 -19.00 2.21
C GLY A 58 -9.98 -18.08 3.26
N ASP A 59 -10.73 -17.07 3.73
CA ASP A 59 -10.30 -16.07 4.72
C ASP A 59 -9.01 -15.30 4.33
N MET A 60 -8.75 -15.19 3.02
CA MET A 60 -7.56 -14.53 2.47
C MET A 60 -7.67 -12.99 2.42
N GLY A 61 -8.52 -12.39 3.27
CA GLY A 61 -8.74 -10.94 3.36
C GLY A 61 -10.04 -10.47 2.70
N VAL A 62 -9.97 -9.38 1.93
CA VAL A 62 -11.12 -8.67 1.36
C VAL A 62 -11.01 -8.53 -0.15
N LEU A 63 -12.16 -8.52 -0.83
CA LEU A 63 -12.29 -8.18 -2.24
C LEU A 63 -12.78 -6.74 -2.37
N PHE A 64 -12.20 -6.00 -3.31
CA PHE A 64 -12.51 -4.59 -3.53
C PHE A 64 -12.30 -4.19 -5.00
N ARG A 65 -12.78 -3.01 -5.36
CA ARG A 65 -12.49 -2.31 -6.61
C ARG A 65 -12.01 -0.89 -6.32
N CYS A 66 -11.25 -0.31 -7.24
CA CYS A 66 -10.93 1.11 -7.20
C CYS A 66 -11.73 1.82 -8.30
N GLU A 67 -12.49 2.84 -7.92
CA GLU A 67 -13.29 3.68 -8.82
C GLU A 67 -13.32 5.15 -8.37
#